data_AF-A0A6G0VZX5-F1
#
_entry.id   AF-A0A6G0VZX5-F1
#
_cell.length_a   1.000
_cell.length_b   1.000
_cell.length_c   1.000
_cell.angle_alpha   90.00
_cell.angle_beta   90.00
_cell.angle_gamma   90.00
#
_symmetry.space_group_name_H-M   'P 1'
#
loop_
_entity.id
_entity.type
_entity.pdbx_description
1 polymer ?
#
loop_
_entity_poly.entity_id
_entity_poly.type
_entity_poly.pdbx_seq_one_letter_code
_entity_poly.pdbx_strand_id
1 'polypeptide(L)'
;MSDDPSDLNALTPGHFLTGGCLTLPPEPDSTGIPLNRVKRWELVKLQAQTFWKRWSAEYLPQLHKRGRWLTKRDNVKVGSLAILKEDNTPSLKWKMVRITRVHPGADGIVRVVTIINSAGREFQRPTSKLAVLPTMEEERNAA
;
A
#
# COMPACT_ATOMS: atom_id res chain seq x y z
N MET A 1 22.28 1.64 1.71
CA MET A 1 21.23 0.61 1.73
C MET A 1 21.66 -0.43 2.75
N SER A 2 20.75 -0.84 3.64
CA SER A 2 21.05 -1.74 4.76
C SER A 2 20.62 -3.16 4.43
N ASP A 3 21.40 -4.16 4.87
CA ASP A 3 21.06 -5.59 4.78
C ASP A 3 20.20 -6.03 5.99
N ASP A 4 19.73 -5.07 6.78
CA ASP A 4 18.96 -5.29 7.99
C ASP A 4 17.50 -5.67 7.63
N PRO A 5 16.99 -6.84 8.06
CA PRO A 5 15.59 -7.24 7.87
C PRO A 5 14.58 -6.30 8.57
N SER A 6 15.08 -5.39 9.41
CA SER A 6 14.31 -4.33 10.05
C SER A 6 14.10 -3.10 9.16
N ASP A 7 14.85 -2.96 8.06
CA ASP A 7 14.69 -1.85 7.12
C ASP A 7 13.34 -1.97 6.39
N LEU A 8 12.64 -0.84 6.31
CA LEU A 8 11.30 -0.74 5.73
C LEU A 8 11.33 -0.35 4.24
N ASN A 9 12.52 -0.17 3.67
CA ASN A 9 12.70 0.21 2.29
C ASN A 9 12.78 -1.04 1.39
N ALA A 10 11.79 -1.22 0.51
CA ALA A 10 11.82 -2.26 -0.51
C ALA A 10 12.59 -1.82 -1.76
N LEU A 11 13.23 -2.77 -2.45
CA LEU A 11 13.76 -2.55 -3.78
C LEU A 11 12.60 -2.34 -4.78
N THR A 12 12.49 -1.15 -5.34
CA THR A 12 11.53 -0.84 -6.41
C THR A 12 12.24 -0.89 -7.76
N PRO A 13 11.54 -1.15 -8.88
CA PRO A 13 12.11 -1.02 -10.22
C PRO A 13 12.80 0.35 -10.46
N GLY A 14 12.32 1.41 -9.81
CA GLY A 14 12.97 2.72 -9.82
C GLY A 14 14.41 2.70 -9.31
N HIS A 15 14.71 1.92 -8.27
CA HIS A 15 16.09 1.77 -7.77
C HIS A 15 17.05 1.27 -8.85
N PHE A 16 16.60 0.38 -9.74
CA PHE A 16 17.42 -0.15 -10.84
C PHE A 16 17.55 0.83 -12.01
N LEU A 17 16.50 1.61 -12.28
CA LEU A 17 16.49 2.56 -13.39
C LEU A 17 17.27 3.84 -13.10
N THR A 18 17.30 4.29 -11.85
CA THR A 18 17.91 5.58 -11.46
C THR A 18 19.03 5.46 -10.42
N GLY A 19 19.37 4.24 -9.97
CA GLY A 19 20.43 4.01 -8.97
C GLY A 19 20.08 4.47 -7.55
N GLY A 20 18.81 4.80 -7.30
CA GLY A 20 18.33 5.41 -6.06
C GLY A 20 16.81 5.57 -6.05
N CYS A 21 16.23 5.92 -4.90
CA CYS A 21 14.79 6.06 -4.76
C CYS A 21 14.28 7.20 -5.64
N LEU A 22 13.16 7.01 -6.34
CA LEU A 22 12.57 8.05 -7.19
C LEU A 22 12.06 9.19 -6.30
N THR A 23 12.84 10.26 -6.19
CA THR A 23 12.54 11.47 -5.39
C THR A 23 11.79 12.54 -6.17
N LEU A 24 11.06 12.15 -7.22
CA LEU A 24 10.26 13.07 -8.02
C LEU A 24 9.13 13.67 -7.16
N PRO A 25 8.88 15.00 -7.27
CA PRO A 25 7.71 15.60 -6.62
C PRO A 25 6.44 14.91 -7.14
N PRO A 26 5.42 14.74 -6.28
CA PRO A 26 4.16 14.15 -6.71
C PRO A 26 3.58 15.01 -7.83
N GLU A 27 3.22 14.35 -8.92
CA GLU A 27 2.68 15.03 -10.09
C GLU A 27 1.37 15.73 -9.73
N PRO A 28 1.15 17.00 -10.16
CA PRO A 28 -0.11 17.68 -9.90
C PRO A 28 -1.28 16.91 -10.51
N ASP A 29 -2.40 16.87 -9.79
CA ASP A 29 -3.61 16.20 -10.25
C ASP A 29 -4.19 16.94 -11.46
N SER A 30 -4.19 16.28 -12.62
CA SER A 30 -4.69 16.84 -13.88
C SER A 30 -6.13 16.39 -14.19
N THR A 31 -6.76 15.60 -13.31
CA THR A 31 -8.07 14.99 -13.56
C THR A 31 -9.24 15.97 -13.67
N GLY A 32 -9.07 17.22 -13.22
CA GLY A 32 -10.07 18.28 -13.33
C GLY A 32 -9.90 19.22 -14.55
N ILE A 33 -8.86 19.04 -15.37
CA ILE A 33 -8.56 19.96 -16.48
C ILE A 33 -9.41 19.59 -17.71
N PRO A 34 -10.17 20.53 -18.31
CA PRO A 34 -10.95 20.25 -19.50
C PRO A 34 -10.03 19.90 -20.68
N LEU A 35 -10.32 18.77 -21.35
CA LEU A 35 -9.54 18.17 -22.44
C LEU A 35 -9.16 19.15 -23.57
N ASN A 36 -9.96 20.19 -23.78
CA ASN A 36 -9.76 21.22 -24.81
C ASN A 36 -8.52 22.12 -24.57
N ARG A 37 -7.86 22.04 -23.41
CA ARG A 37 -6.68 22.86 -23.06
C ARG A 37 -5.40 22.06 -22.83
N VAL A 38 -5.43 20.76 -23.12
CA VAL A 38 -4.42 19.80 -22.65
C VAL A 38 -3.39 19.50 -23.74
N LYS A 39 -2.11 19.82 -23.52
CA LYS A 39 -1.02 19.46 -24.44
C LYS A 39 -0.89 17.93 -24.50
N ARG A 40 -0.36 17.35 -25.59
CA ARG A 40 -0.30 15.89 -25.77
C ARG A 40 0.39 15.15 -24.60
N TRP A 41 1.40 15.76 -23.97
CA TRP A 41 2.07 15.20 -22.80
C TRP A 41 1.17 15.18 -21.54
N GLU A 42 0.29 16.16 -21.36
CA GLU A 42 -0.66 16.21 -20.25
C GLU A 42 -1.78 15.17 -20.42
N LEU A 43 -2.16 14.84 -21.67
CA LEU A 43 -3.11 13.75 -21.94
C LEU A 43 -2.55 12.38 -21.51
N VAL A 44 -1.28 12.12 -21.81
CA VAL A 44 -0.61 10.87 -21.39
C VAL A 44 -0.55 10.78 -19.87
N LYS A 45 -0.25 11.89 -19.19
CA LYS A 45 -0.25 11.96 -17.72
C LYS A 45 -1.63 11.73 -17.13
N LEU A 46 -2.67 12.36 -17.68
CA LEU A 46 -4.05 12.17 -17.25
C LEU A 46 -4.47 10.69 -17.37
N GLN A 47 -4.12 10.03 -18.49
CA GLN A 47 -4.39 8.61 -18.67
C GLN A 47 -3.66 7.75 -17.64
N ALA A 48 -2.38 8.01 -17.38
CA ALA A 48 -1.62 7.32 -16.34
C ALA A 48 -2.22 7.53 -14.95
N GLN A 49 -2.55 8.77 -14.58
CA GLN A 49 -3.20 9.10 -13.30
C GLN A 49 -4.54 8.38 -13.14
N THR A 50 -5.36 8.37 -14.20
CA THR A 50 -6.65 7.68 -14.21
C THR A 50 -6.48 6.17 -14.07
N PHE A 51 -5.52 5.58 -14.80
CA PHE A 51 -5.19 4.17 -14.69
C PHE A 51 -4.79 3.80 -13.26
N TRP A 52 -3.84 4.52 -12.66
CA TRP A 52 -3.36 4.21 -11.32
C TRP A 52 -4.42 4.42 -10.23
N LYS A 53 -5.30 5.42 -10.40
CA LYS A 53 -6.45 5.62 -9.51
C LYS A 53 -7.42 4.44 -9.57
N ARG A 54 -7.74 3.94 -10.78
CA ARG A 54 -8.61 2.76 -10.95
C ARG A 54 -7.93 1.49 -10.44
N TRP A 55 -6.68 1.25 -10.87
CA TRP A 55 -5.90 0.08 -10.46
C TRP A 55 -5.78 -0.01 -8.94
N SER A 56 -5.41 1.07 -8.25
CA SER A 56 -5.32 1.05 -6.78
C SER A 56 -6.68 0.84 -6.10
N ALA A 57 -7.75 1.42 -6.65
CA ALA A 57 -9.11 1.25 -6.14
C ALA A 57 -9.63 -0.19 -6.32
N GLU A 58 -9.23 -0.88 -7.38
CA GLU A 58 -9.71 -2.22 -7.75
C GLU A 58 -8.79 -3.35 -7.25
N TYR A 59 -7.47 -3.16 -7.27
CA TYR A 59 -6.48 -4.17 -6.92
C TYR A 59 -6.20 -4.26 -5.42
N LEU A 60 -6.09 -3.13 -4.70
CA LEU A 60 -5.80 -3.18 -3.26
C LEU A 60 -6.89 -3.87 -2.42
N PRO A 61 -8.18 -3.76 -2.75
CA PRO A 61 -9.19 -4.61 -2.14
C PRO A 61 -8.98 -6.10 -2.43
N GLN A 62 -8.35 -6.48 -3.53
CA GLN A 62 -8.06 -7.88 -3.83
C GLN A 62 -6.93 -8.43 -2.95
N LEU A 63 -5.97 -7.60 -2.52
CA LEU A 63 -5.01 -8.00 -1.46
C LEU A 63 -5.75 -8.37 -0.17
N HIS A 64 -6.85 -7.67 0.11
CA HIS A 64 -7.81 -8.07 1.12
C HIS A 64 -8.79 -9.14 0.59
N LYS A 65 -8.32 -10.33 0.14
CA LYS A 65 -9.19 -11.47 -0.23
C LYS A 65 -10.12 -11.92 0.93
N ARG A 66 -11.11 -11.13 1.33
CA ARG A 66 -12.21 -11.55 2.19
C ARG A 66 -13.02 -12.54 1.38
N GLY A 67 -12.62 -13.80 1.44
CA GLY A 67 -13.43 -14.92 1.01
C GLY A 67 -14.76 -14.79 1.74
N ARG A 68 -15.78 -14.35 1.02
CA ARG A 68 -17.15 -14.36 1.50
C ARG A 68 -17.46 -15.85 1.73
N TRP A 69 -17.50 -16.28 2.99
CA TRP A 69 -18.16 -17.51 3.47
C TRP A 69 -17.37 -18.82 3.68
N LEU A 70 -16.09 -19.00 3.28
CA LEU A 70 -15.52 -20.35 3.32
C LEU A 70 -14.46 -20.68 4.39
N THR A 71 -13.83 -19.70 5.08
CA THR A 71 -12.76 -20.05 6.04
C THR A 71 -12.54 -18.96 7.09
N LYS A 72 -12.41 -19.33 8.38
CA LYS A 72 -11.87 -18.44 9.42
C LYS A 72 -10.47 -17.98 8.96
N ARG A 73 -10.29 -16.67 8.80
CA ARG A 73 -9.00 -16.10 8.40
C ARG A 73 -8.07 -15.98 9.60
N ASP A 74 -6.79 -16.19 9.33
CA ASP A 74 -5.74 -15.82 10.25
C ASP A 74 -5.77 -14.31 10.51
N ASN A 75 -5.63 -13.96 11.79
CA ASN A 75 -5.50 -12.57 12.18
C ASN A 75 -4.19 -11.99 11.62
N VAL A 76 -4.22 -10.67 11.39
CA VAL A 76 -3.02 -9.91 11.06
C VAL A 76 -1.96 -10.14 12.14
N LYS A 77 -0.74 -10.49 11.73
CA LYS A 77 0.37 -10.82 12.64
C LYS A 77 1.22 -9.58 12.93
N VAL A 78 1.84 -9.57 14.11
CA VAL A 78 2.88 -8.60 14.44
C VAL A 78 4.09 -8.86 13.52
N GLY A 79 4.69 -7.79 13.02
CA GLY A 79 5.82 -7.85 12.08
C GLY A 79 5.41 -7.85 10.60
N SER A 80 4.13 -8.09 10.27
CA SER A 80 3.67 -8.06 8.88
C SER A 80 3.82 -6.66 8.27
N LEU A 81 4.22 -6.64 6.99
CA LEU A 81 4.35 -5.43 6.19
C LEU A 81 3.01 -5.17 5.47
N ALA A 82 2.56 -3.92 5.50
CA ALA A 82 1.30 -3.52 4.89
C ALA A 82 1.43 -2.17 4.19
N ILE A 83 0.56 -1.98 3.20
CA ILE A 83 0.33 -0.70 2.54
C ILE A 83 -0.79 0.02 3.29
N LEU A 84 -0.52 1.25 3.74
CA LEU A 84 -1.54 2.12 4.31
C LEU A 84 -2.36 2.79 3.19
N LYS A 85 -3.65 2.49 3.12
CA LYS A 85 -4.60 3.15 2.23
C LYS A 85 -5.09 4.46 2.87
N GLU A 86 -4.62 5.59 2.36
CA GLU A 86 -5.17 6.90 2.68
C GLU A 86 -5.99 7.43 1.49
N ASP A 87 -7.12 8.09 1.79
CA ASP A 87 -8.06 8.54 0.77
C ASP A 87 -7.49 9.72 -0.08
N ASN A 88 -6.46 10.41 0.41
CA ASN A 88 -5.84 11.59 -0.20
C ASN A 88 -4.36 11.42 -0.59
N THR A 89 -3.82 10.20 -0.64
CA THR A 89 -2.44 9.99 -1.09
C THR A 89 -2.36 9.87 -2.62
N PRO A 90 -1.39 10.53 -3.27
CA PRO A 90 -1.10 10.32 -4.68
C PRO A 90 -0.88 8.84 -4.97
N SER A 91 -1.37 8.35 -6.09
CA SER A 91 -1.33 6.94 -6.48
C SER A 91 0.08 6.35 -6.61
N LEU A 92 1.11 7.19 -6.70
CA LEU A 92 2.52 6.79 -6.69
C LEU A 92 3.17 6.75 -5.30
N LYS A 93 2.52 7.24 -4.25
CA LYS A 93 3.08 7.28 -2.88
C LYS A 93 2.43 6.23 -1.99
N TRP A 94 2.98 5.03 -2.08
CA TRP A 94 2.62 3.89 -1.27
C TRP A 94 3.26 4.02 0.12
N LYS A 95 2.47 4.43 1.12
CA LYS A 95 2.95 4.50 2.51
C LYS A 95 3.08 3.08 3.06
N MET A 96 4.32 2.58 3.05
CA MET A 96 4.66 1.29 3.64
C MET A 96 4.72 1.42 5.16
N VAL A 97 4.11 0.46 5.84
CA VAL A 97 4.03 0.43 7.30
C VAL A 97 4.20 -1.00 7.80
N ARG A 98 4.78 -1.15 8.99
CA ARG A 98 4.92 -2.45 9.66
C ARG A 98 4.02 -2.50 10.89
N ILE A 99 3.35 -3.62 11.10
CA ILE A 99 2.49 -3.81 12.27
C ILE A 99 3.36 -4.10 13.49
N THR A 100 3.31 -3.23 14.50
CA THR A 100 4.06 -3.40 15.75
C THR A 100 3.22 -4.06 16.82
N ARG A 101 1.91 -3.76 16.88
CA ARG A 101 0.99 -4.34 17.87
C ARG A 101 -0.37 -4.62 17.28
N VAL A 102 -1.04 -5.60 17.85
CA VAL A 102 -2.35 -6.10 17.40
C VAL A 102 -3.33 -5.97 18.56
N HIS A 103 -4.52 -5.41 18.30
CA HIS A 103 -5.58 -5.20 19.30
C HIS A 103 -6.79 -6.08 18.97
N PRO A 104 -6.85 -7.32 19.50
CA PRO A 104 -8.00 -8.19 19.30
C PRO A 104 -9.21 -7.68 20.10
N GLY A 105 -10.41 -7.77 19.52
CA GLY A 105 -11.65 -7.55 20.26
C GLY A 105 -12.03 -8.75 21.14
N ALA A 106 -13.14 -8.65 21.88
CA ALA A 106 -13.66 -9.74 22.71
C ALA A 106 -13.89 -11.05 21.93
N ASP A 107 -14.26 -10.94 20.65
CA ASP A 107 -14.46 -12.09 19.75
C ASP A 107 -13.15 -12.73 19.24
N GLY A 108 -11.98 -12.22 19.65
CA GLY A 108 -10.67 -12.65 19.14
C GLY A 108 -10.30 -12.10 17.76
N ILE A 109 -11.15 -11.26 17.15
CA ILE A 109 -10.95 -10.69 15.81
C ILE A 109 -10.18 -9.37 15.91
N VAL A 110 -9.11 -9.24 15.12
CA VAL A 110 -8.28 -8.03 15.05
C VAL A 110 -8.89 -7.01 14.10
N ARG A 111 -9.43 -5.93 14.66
CA ARG A 111 -10.01 -4.82 13.90
C ARG A 111 -9.10 -3.58 13.88
N VAL A 112 -8.23 -3.44 14.88
CA VAL A 112 -7.32 -2.30 15.03
C VAL A 112 -5.90 -2.82 15.28
N VAL A 113 -4.93 -2.18 14.66
CA VAL A 113 -3.50 -2.48 14.82
C VAL A 113 -2.72 -1.19 15.04
N THR A 114 -1.63 -1.27 15.80
CA THR A 114 -0.62 -0.23 15.86
C THR A 114 0.42 -0.51 14.78
N ILE A 115 0.73 0.52 13.99
CA ILE A 115 1.67 0.45 12.88
C ILE A 115 2.75 1.50 13.04
N ILE A 116 3.93 1.21 12.49
CA ILE A 116 5.06 2.14 12.37
C ILE A 116 5.32 2.47 10.91
N ASN A 117 5.56 3.74 10.59
CA ASN A 117 5.97 4.17 9.25
C ASN A 117 7.49 4.21 9.10
N SER A 118 7.98 4.42 7.88
CA SER A 118 9.42 4.60 7.59
C SER A 118 10.08 5.78 8.31
N ALA A 119 9.30 6.73 8.85
CA ALA A 119 9.80 7.86 9.65
C ALA A 119 9.78 7.58 11.17
N GLY A 120 9.52 6.32 11.58
CA GLY A 120 9.53 5.90 12.98
C GLY A 120 8.31 6.33 13.80
N ARG A 121 7.25 6.88 13.17
CA ARG A 121 6.04 7.30 13.89
C ARG A 121 5.08 6.13 14.05
N GLU A 122 4.68 5.87 15.28
CA GLU A 122 3.65 4.88 15.61
C GLU A 122 2.26 5.52 15.65
N PHE A 123 1.27 4.85 15.05
CA PHE A 123 -0.13 5.26 15.13
C PHE A 123 -1.07 4.08 14.92
N GLN A 124 -2.32 4.24 15.35
CA GLN A 124 -3.33 3.19 15.20
C GLN A 124 -4.14 3.36 13.92
N ARG A 125 -4.40 2.25 13.25
CA ARG A 125 -5.28 2.19 12.08
C ARG A 125 -6.17 0.94 12.11
N PRO A 126 -7.41 1.06 11.60
CA PRO A 126 -8.24 -0.11 11.34
C PRO A 126 -7.58 -1.02 10.31
N THR A 127 -7.74 -2.34 10.48
CA THR A 127 -7.23 -3.33 9.52
C THR A 127 -7.85 -3.16 8.12
N SER A 128 -9.06 -2.60 8.01
CA SER A 128 -9.69 -2.28 6.73
C SER A 128 -8.95 -1.22 5.89
N LYS A 129 -8.10 -0.40 6.52
CA LYS A 129 -7.26 0.59 5.82
C LYS A 129 -5.87 0.08 5.48
N LEU A 130 -5.59 -1.21 5.68
CA LEU A 130 -4.24 -1.78 5.56
C LEU A 130 -4.19 -2.94 4.58
N ALA A 131 -3.66 -2.74 3.38
CA ALA A 131 -3.44 -3.85 2.46
C ALA A 131 -2.18 -4.62 2.88
N VAL A 132 -2.34 -5.73 3.61
CA VAL A 132 -1.22 -6.59 4.03
C VAL A 132 -0.58 -7.21 2.79
N LEU A 133 0.76 -7.13 2.72
CA LEU A 133 1.53 -7.71 1.63
C LEU A 133 1.76 -9.20 1.90
N PRO A 134 1.65 -10.07 0.87
CA PRO A 134 1.97 -11.48 1.02
C PRO A 134 3.45 -11.63 1.38
N THR A 135 3.74 -12.45 2.39
CA THR A 135 5.11 -12.90 2.67
C THR A 135 5.36 -14.21 1.92
N MET A 136 6.61 -14.48 1.53
CA MET A 136 6.95 -15.68 0.75
C MET A 136 6.57 -17.02 1.43
N GLU A 137 6.36 -17.01 2.75
CA GLU A 137 5.86 -18.17 3.49
C GLU A 137 4.38 -18.46 3.24
N GLU A 138 3.58 -17.42 3.01
CA GLU A 138 2.14 -17.55 2.77
C GLU A 138 1.84 -17.95 1.32
N GLU A 139 2.69 -17.57 0.36
CA GLU A 139 2.54 -17.97 -1.05
C GLU A 139 2.86 -19.45 -1.27
N ARG A 140 3.86 -20.00 -0.56
CA ARG A 140 4.22 -21.42 -0.61
C ARG A 140 3.15 -22.35 -0.01
N ASN A 141 2.38 -21.85 0.95
CA ASN A 141 1.30 -22.62 1.59
C ASN A 141 -0.03 -22.51 0.83
N ALA A 142 -0.12 -21.63 -0.17
CA ALA A 142 -1.33 -21.40 -0.97
C ALA A 142 -1.28 -22.06 -2.37
N ALA A 143 -0.15 -22.69 -2.74
CA ALA A 143 0.06 -23.47 -3.96
C ALA A 143 0.05 -24.96 -3.65
#